data_AF-A0A3B4FP36-F1
#
_entry.id   AF-A0A3B4FP36-F1
#
_cell.length_a   1.000
_cell.length_b   1.000
_cell.length_c   1.000
_cell.angle_alpha   90.00
_cell.angle_beta   90.00
_cell.angle_gamma   90.00
#
_symmetry.space_group_name_H-M   'P 1'
#
loop_
_entity.id
_entity.type
_entity.pdbx_description
1 polymer ?
#
loop_
_entity_poly.entity_id
_entity_poly.type
_entity_poly.pdbx_seq_one_letter_code
_entity_poly.pdbx_strand_id
1 'polypeptide(L)'
;MDWSTMGDEMYRGLSSVTNHLLRMELNPEREAQLEAALGVFYAPPVPLSDTVILEYREPISKYARRFFHHLLRHQCFEKAFLLAVDLEARDLFMVSRKKISFYVLS
;
A
#
# COMPACT_ATOMS: atom_id res chain seq x y z
N MET A 1 19.72 0.85 -7.73
CA MET A 1 19.23 2.00 -6.94
C MET A 1 19.03 1.51 -5.53
N ASP A 2 19.63 2.18 -4.55
CA ASP A 2 19.59 1.79 -3.14
C ASP A 2 18.98 2.95 -2.34
N TRP A 3 18.05 2.62 -1.44
CA TRP A 3 17.42 3.57 -0.54
C TRP A 3 18.43 4.21 0.44
N SER A 4 19.55 3.52 0.70
CA SER A 4 20.58 3.99 1.63
C SER A 4 21.31 5.27 1.16
N THR A 5 21.42 5.47 -0.15
CA THR A 5 22.16 6.61 -0.75
C THR A 5 21.24 7.61 -1.46
N MET A 6 20.05 7.17 -1.91
CA MET A 6 19.14 7.96 -2.75
C MET A 6 17.67 7.87 -2.27
N GLY A 7 17.46 7.77 -0.95
CA GLY A 7 16.13 7.62 -0.33
C GLY A 7 15.12 8.68 -0.79
N ASP A 8 15.53 9.95 -0.86
CA ASP A 8 14.68 11.05 -1.34
C ASP A 8 14.22 10.88 -2.80
N GLU A 9 15.12 10.43 -3.67
CA GLU A 9 14.78 10.21 -5.08
C GLU A 9 13.87 9.00 -5.26
N MET A 10 14.15 7.91 -4.52
CA MET A 10 13.28 6.73 -4.50
C MET A 10 11.88 7.09 -4.00
N TYR A 11 11.81 7.83 -2.90
CA TYR A 11 10.56 8.29 -2.32
C TYR A 11 9.80 9.23 -3.26
N ARG A 12 10.49 10.17 -3.93
CA ARG A 12 9.88 11.05 -4.92
C ARG A 12 9.33 10.29 -6.12
N GLY A 13 10.08 9.33 -6.65
CA GLY A 13 9.65 8.48 -7.75
C GLY A 13 8.42 7.66 -7.38
N LEU A 14 8.49 6.94 -6.26
CA LEU A 14 7.38 6.14 -5.72
C LEU A 14 6.15 7.01 -5.46
N SER A 15 6.32 8.16 -4.80
CA SER A 15 5.22 9.08 -4.49
C SER A 15 4.58 9.65 -5.75
N SER A 16 5.37 9.96 -6.78
CA SER A 16 4.85 10.48 -8.06
C SER A 16 3.99 9.43 -8.76
N VAL A 17 4.52 8.21 -8.91
CA VAL A 17 3.83 7.10 -9.57
C VAL A 17 2.56 6.72 -8.80
N THR A 18 2.66 6.48 -7.49
CA THR A 18 1.51 6.08 -6.66
C THR A 18 0.44 7.17 -6.63
N ASN A 19 0.80 8.46 -6.50
CA ASN A 19 -0.19 9.53 -6.55
C ASN A 19 -0.88 9.64 -7.91
N HIS A 20 -0.14 9.46 -9.00
CA HIS A 20 -0.72 9.50 -10.34
C HIS A 20 -1.74 8.37 -10.52
N LEU A 21 -1.36 7.14 -10.19
CA LEU A 21 -2.21 5.95 -10.34
C LEU A 21 -3.43 6.00 -9.43
N LEU A 22 -3.29 6.47 -8.18
CA LEU A 22 -4.40 6.62 -7.23
C LEU A 22 -5.42 7.71 -7.61
N ARG A 23 -5.16 8.52 -8.63
CA ARG A 23 -6.13 9.47 -9.19
C ARG A 23 -6.92 8.89 -10.35
N MET A 24 -6.51 7.74 -10.87
CA MET A 24 -7.17 7.04 -11.98
C MET A 24 -8.11 5.97 -11.43
N GLU A 25 -9.07 5.54 -12.25
CA GLU A 25 -9.91 4.39 -11.93
C GLU A 25 -9.06 3.12 -11.80
N LEU A 26 -9.37 2.25 -10.83
CA LEU A 26 -8.59 1.03 -10.66
C LEU A 26 -8.91 0.04 -11.80
N ASN A 27 -7.86 -0.52 -12.39
CA ASN A 27 -7.94 -1.64 -13.32
C ASN A 27 -6.81 -2.64 -13.00
N PRO A 28 -6.82 -3.86 -13.55
CA PRO A 28 -5.83 -4.88 -13.20
C PRO A 28 -4.37 -4.45 -13.45
N GLU A 29 -4.12 -3.65 -14.48
CA GLU A 29 -2.78 -3.15 -14.80
C GLU A 29 -2.30 -2.12 -13.78
N ARG A 30 -3.14 -1.14 -13.44
CA ARG A 30 -2.84 -0.11 -12.43
C ARG A 30 -2.69 -0.69 -11.04
N GLU A 31 -3.48 -1.73 -10.74
CA GLU A 31 -3.36 -2.49 -9.51
C GLU A 31 -1.98 -3.16 -9.42
N ALA A 32 -1.56 -3.88 -10.46
CA ALA A 32 -0.22 -4.47 -10.52
C ALA A 32 0.90 -3.41 -10.45
N GLN A 33 0.72 -2.25 -11.06
CA GLN A 33 1.67 -1.14 -10.98
C GLN A 33 1.77 -0.54 -9.57
N LEU A 34 0.63 -0.38 -8.88
CA LEU A 34 0.60 0.10 -7.48
C LEU A 34 1.23 -0.92 -6.53
N GLU A 35 0.93 -2.19 -6.73
CA GLU A 35 1.51 -3.30 -5.97
C GLU A 35 3.03 -3.36 -6.15
N ALA A 36 3.51 -3.29 -7.40
CA ALA A 36 4.93 -3.25 -7.71
C ALA A 36 5.62 -2.01 -7.12
N ALA A 37 5.01 -0.82 -7.22
CA ALA A 37 5.57 0.42 -6.68
C ALA A 37 5.70 0.38 -5.15
N LEU A 38 4.69 -0.12 -4.44
CA LEU A 38 4.75 -0.28 -2.98
C LEU A 38 5.70 -1.44 -2.58
N GLY A 39 5.78 -2.49 -3.40
CA GLY A 39 6.67 -3.63 -3.20
C GLY A 39 8.16 -3.26 -3.15
N VAL A 40 8.57 -2.19 -3.83
CA VAL A 40 9.94 -1.65 -3.76
C VAL A 40 10.36 -1.28 -2.32
N PHE A 41 9.39 -0.96 -1.44
CA PHE A 41 9.65 -0.64 -0.05
C PHE A 41 9.30 -1.77 0.93
N TYR A 42 8.18 -2.48 0.71
CA TYR A 42 7.70 -3.53 1.63
C TYR A 42 8.34 -4.90 1.40
N ALA A 43 8.73 -5.22 0.16
CA ALA A 43 9.37 -6.49 -0.20
C ALA A 43 10.62 -6.24 -1.07
N PRO A 44 11.59 -5.45 -0.58
CA PRO A 44 12.80 -5.16 -1.34
C PRO A 44 13.67 -6.42 -1.44
N PRO A 45 14.38 -6.63 -2.56
CA PRO A 45 15.27 -7.78 -2.72
C PRO A 45 16.46 -7.77 -1.75
N VAL A 46 16.82 -6.59 -1.25
CA VAL A 46 17.81 -6.39 -0.17
C VAL A 46 17.10 -5.65 0.97
N PRO A 47 17.17 -6.14 2.22
CA PRO A 47 16.54 -5.47 3.36
C PRO A 47 17.00 -4.02 3.49
N LEU A 48 16.06 -3.11 3.74
CA LEU A 48 16.35 -1.70 4.00
C LEU A 48 17.00 -1.53 5.38
N SER A 49 17.80 -0.49 5.54
CA SER A 49 18.32 -0.11 6.85
C SER A 49 17.21 0.43 7.76
N ASP A 50 17.37 0.25 9.08
CA ASP A 50 16.40 0.74 10.07
C ASP A 50 16.16 2.25 9.94
N THR A 51 17.19 3.03 9.58
CA THR A 51 17.09 4.47 9.35
C THR A 51 16.11 4.80 8.22
N VAL A 52 16.22 4.11 7.09
CA VAL A 52 15.32 4.28 5.93
C VAL A 52 13.90 3.87 6.31
N ILE A 53 13.75 2.74 7.01
CA ILE A 53 12.44 2.28 7.47
C ILE A 53 11.80 3.33 8.39
N LEU A 54 12.54 3.84 9.38
CA LEU A 54 12.03 4.83 10.33
C LEU A 54 11.58 6.13 9.63
N GLU A 55 12.35 6.58 8.64
CA GLU A 55 12.10 7.83 7.93
C GLU A 55 10.93 7.74 6.94
N TYR A 56 10.84 6.64 6.18
CA TYR A 56 9.90 6.54 5.05
C TYR A 56 8.68 5.65 5.32
N ARG A 57 8.65 4.86 6.39
CA ARG A 57 7.53 3.93 6.66
C ARG A 57 6.20 4.66 6.83
N GLU A 58 6.17 5.73 7.61
CA GLU A 58 4.91 6.48 7.84
C GLU A 58 4.36 7.13 6.56
N PRO A 59 5.14 7.91 5.77
CA PRO A 59 4.63 8.48 4.54
C PRO A 59 4.23 7.41 3.51
N ILE A 60 4.98 6.30 3.39
CA ILE A 60 4.65 5.21 2.47
C ILE A 60 3.39 4.45 2.89
N SER A 61 3.19 4.27 4.21
CA SER A 61 1.97 3.68 4.77
C SER A 61 0.71 4.47 4.39
N LYS A 62 0.79 5.79 4.21
CA LYS A 62 -0.34 6.62 3.75
C LYS A 62 -0.79 6.23 2.34
N TYR A 63 0.14 5.93 1.44
CA TYR A 63 -0.18 5.48 0.08
C TYR A 63 -0.78 4.08 0.07
N ALA A 64 -0.22 3.15 0.85
CA ALA A 64 -0.75 1.81 0.96
C ALA A 64 -2.19 1.79 1.52
N ARG A 65 -2.49 2.64 2.52
CA ARG A 65 -3.87 2.83 3.03
C ARG A 65 -4.82 3.35 1.95
N ARG A 66 -4.39 4.32 1.14
CA ARG A 66 -5.21 4.83 0.03
C ARG A 66 -5.47 3.77 -1.03
N PHE A 67 -4.47 2.93 -1.32
CA PHE A 67 -4.62 1.81 -2.23
C PHE A 67 -5.61 0.75 -1.68
N PHE A 68 -5.51 0.41 -0.40
CA PHE A 68 -6.48 -0.44 0.29
C PHE A 68 -7.92 0.06 0.11
N HIS A 69 -8.17 1.36 0.31
CA HIS A 69 -9.50 1.93 0.11
C HIS A 69 -9.96 1.89 -1.36
N HIS A 70 -9.03 2.01 -2.32
CA HIS A 70 -9.33 1.79 -3.74
C HIS A 70 -9.78 0.36 -4.01
N LEU A 71 -9.05 -0.63 -3.49
CA LEU A 71 -9.40 -2.05 -3.66
C LEU A 71 -10.81 -2.34 -3.10
N LEU A 72 -11.13 -1.80 -1.92
CA LEU A 72 -12.48 -1.95 -1.33
C LEU A 72 -13.58 -1.32 -2.18
N ARG A 73 -13.32 -0.17 -2.82
CA ARG A 73 -14.29 0.50 -3.70
C ARG A 73 -14.61 -0.34 -4.95
N HIS A 74 -13.60 -1.06 -5.46
CA HIS A 74 -13.72 -1.94 -6.63
C HIS A 74 -14.10 -3.38 -6.29
N GLN A 75 -14.44 -3.68 -5.04
CA GLN A 75 -14.78 -5.04 -4.57
C GLN A 75 -13.64 -6.06 -4.74
N CYS A 76 -12.39 -5.60 -4.89
CA CYS A 76 -11.19 -6.45 -4.91
C CYS A 76 -10.79 -6.86 -3.48
N PHE A 77 -11.69 -7.58 -2.81
CA PHE A 77 -11.59 -7.86 -1.38
C PHE A 77 -10.38 -8.72 -1.03
N GLU A 78 -10.10 -9.78 -1.80
CA GLU A 78 -8.98 -10.69 -1.54
C GLU A 78 -7.65 -9.93 -1.42
N LYS A 79 -7.35 -9.08 -2.40
CA LYS A 79 -6.15 -8.24 -2.38
C LYS A 79 -6.17 -7.18 -1.29
N ALA A 80 -7.33 -6.58 -1.01
CA ALA A 80 -7.46 -5.65 0.11
C ALA A 80 -7.11 -6.33 1.43
N PHE A 81 -7.56 -7.56 1.64
CA PHE A 81 -7.28 -8.33 2.85
C PHE A 81 -5.81 -8.73 2.95
N LEU A 82 -5.19 -9.21 1.87
CA LEU A 82 -3.76 -9.51 1.84
C LEU A 82 -2.93 -8.27 2.18
N LEU A 83 -3.22 -7.13 1.52
CA LEU A 83 -2.54 -5.87 1.80
C LEU A 83 -2.71 -5.40 3.25
N ALA A 84 -3.89 -5.63 3.86
CA ALA A 84 -4.13 -5.29 5.26
C ALA A 84 -3.32 -6.16 6.23
N VAL A 85 -3.10 -7.44 5.89
CA VAL A 85 -2.21 -8.34 6.64
C VAL A 85 -0.77 -7.85 6.54
N ASP A 86 -0.29 -7.56 5.32
CA ASP A 86 1.09 -7.14 5.05
C ASP A 86 1.44 -5.79 5.68
N LEU A 87 0.47 -4.89 5.82
CA LEU A 87 0.67 -3.60 6.48
C LEU A 87 0.85 -3.71 8.01
N GLU A 88 0.60 -4.87 8.62
CA GLU A 88 0.55 -5.12 10.07
C GLU A 88 -0.30 -4.10 10.85
N ALA A 89 -1.16 -3.37 10.16
CA ALA A 89 -1.94 -2.28 10.70
C ALA A 89 -3.19 -2.86 11.37
N ARG A 90 -3.05 -3.26 12.65
CA ARG A 90 -4.16 -3.75 13.49
C ARG A 90 -5.34 -2.77 13.52
N ASP A 91 -5.11 -1.49 13.29
CA ASP A 91 -6.11 -0.43 13.16
C ASP A 91 -6.96 -0.51 11.89
N LEU A 92 -6.44 -1.05 10.77
CA LEU A 92 -7.22 -1.28 9.54
C LEU A 92 -8.21 -2.45 9.68
N PHE A 93 -7.86 -3.47 10.47
CA PHE A 93 -8.79 -4.55 10.83
C PHE A 93 -10.00 -4.08 11.63
N MET A 94 -9.85 -3.02 12.43
CA MET A 94 -10.93 -2.48 13.27
C MET A 94 -12.00 -1.70 12.48
N VAL A 95 -11.61 -1.12 11.33
CA VAL A 95 -12.56 -0.50 10.36
C VAL A 95 -13.34 -1.58 9.59
N SER A 96 -12.72 -2.73 9.32
CA SER A 96 -13.34 -3.86 8.61
C SER A 96 -14.38 -4.63 9.45
N ARG A 97 -14.34 -4.55 10.79
CA ARG A 97 -15.32 -5.23 11.65
C ARG A 97 -16.76 -4.70 11.53
N LYS A 98 -16.96 -3.43 11.18
CA LYS A 98 -18.33 -2.89 10.99
C LYS A 98 -18.94 -3.20 9.63
N LYS A 99 -18.14 -3.48 8.59
CA LYS A 99 -18.66 -3.81 7.25
C LYS A 99 -18.83 -5.31 7.01
N ILE A 100 -17.98 -6.16 7.56
CA ILE A 100 -18.07 -7.62 7.37
C ILE A 100 -19.30 -8.21 8.09
N SER A 101 -19.71 -7.66 9.23
CA SER A 101 -20.92 -8.12 9.93
C SER A 101 -22.22 -7.85 9.16
N PHE A 102 -22.20 -7.01 8.12
CA PHE A 102 -23.38 -6.70 7.29
C PHE A 102 -23.50 -7.61 6.06
N TYR A 103 -22.42 -8.26 5.64
CA TYR A 103 -22.39 -9.11 4.44
C TYR A 103 -22.41 -10.62 4.73
N VAL A 104 -22.19 -11.03 5.98
CA VAL A 104 -22.23 -12.46 6.38
C VAL A 104 -23.57 -12.83 7.04
N LEU A 105 -24.50 -11.87 7.20
CA LEU A 105 -25.81 -12.08 7.83
C LEU A 105 -27.00 -11.48 7.04
N SER A 106 -26.84 -11.14 5.77
CA SER A 106 -27.94 -10.75 4.88
C SER A 106 -27.79 -11.39 3.52
#